data_AF-A0A259RDD4-F1
#
_entry.id   AF-A0A259RDD4-F1
#
_cell.length_a   1.000
_cell.length_b   1.000
_cell.length_c   1.000
_cell.angle_alpha   90.00
_cell.angle_beta   90.00
_cell.angle_gamma   90.00
#
_symmetry.space_group_name_H-M   'P 1'
#
loop_
_entity.id
_entity.type
_entity.pdbx_description
1 polymer ?
#
loop_
_entity_poly.entity_id
_entity_poly.type
_entity_poly.pdbx_seq_one_letter_code
_entity_poly.pdbx_strand_id
1 'polypeptide(L)'
;CRWIDASDANRTKMAETIAAPGYVNTQVATILPRILGNYTNGLGKSWHDAHPMTFYEDGQVNFPWLSDGMWFLTQFRRWGLIKTDPDYLAVAKAVNRVDLYKEVATELKVPVPATTLRTSKLIDGVTWDGKDPKAYAHGFKVNDLAV
;
A
#
# COMPACT_ATOMS: atom_id res chain seq x y z
N CYS A 1 7.39 -4.54 -11.56
CA CYS A 1 7.60 -4.67 -10.11
C CYS A 1 8.88 -5.44 -9.79
N ARG A 2 8.93 -6.77 -9.96
CA ARG A 2 10.13 -7.60 -9.65
C ARG A 2 11.44 -7.04 -10.20
N TRP A 3 11.46 -6.65 -11.48
CA TRP A 3 12.67 -6.08 -12.10
C TRP A 3 13.12 -4.76 -11.46
N ILE A 4 12.18 -3.88 -11.10
CA ILE A 4 12.49 -2.58 -10.49
C ILE A 4 13.22 -2.80 -9.16
N ASP A 5 12.71 -3.72 -8.33
CA ASP A 5 13.28 -3.98 -6.99
C ASP A 5 14.50 -4.91 -7.00
N ALA A 6 14.90 -5.46 -8.15
CA ALA A 6 16.04 -6.37 -8.22
C ALA A 6 17.40 -5.68 -8.00
N SER A 7 17.50 -4.35 -8.21
CA SER A 7 18.71 -3.58 -7.93
C SER A 7 18.48 -2.07 -7.95
N ASP A 8 19.36 -1.30 -7.30
CA ASP A 8 19.38 0.16 -7.39
C ASP A 8 19.65 0.67 -8.82
N ALA A 9 20.38 -0.08 -9.63
CA ALA A 9 20.58 0.22 -11.04
C ALA A 9 19.25 0.16 -11.81
N ASN A 10 18.42 -0.85 -11.55
CA ASN A 10 17.09 -0.97 -12.17
C ASN A 10 16.14 0.12 -11.66
N ARG A 11 16.21 0.46 -10.36
CA ARG A 11 15.48 1.61 -9.79
C ARG A 11 15.87 2.92 -10.46
N THR A 12 17.16 3.14 -10.67
CA THR A 12 17.68 4.32 -11.38
C THR A 12 17.17 4.34 -12.82
N LYS A 13 17.21 3.20 -13.52
CA LYS A 13 16.72 3.12 -14.88
C LYS A 13 15.21 3.37 -15.00
N MET A 14 14.44 2.90 -14.02
CA MET A 14 13.01 3.21 -13.92
C MET A 14 12.79 4.71 -13.73
N ALA A 15 13.57 5.37 -12.86
CA ALA A 15 13.49 6.81 -12.64
C ALA A 15 13.79 7.61 -13.92
N GLU A 16 14.84 7.25 -14.67
CA GLU A 16 15.15 7.85 -15.97
C GLU A 16 13.99 7.73 -16.96
N THR A 17 13.35 6.56 -16.99
CA THR A 17 12.24 6.28 -17.91
C THR A 17 11.03 7.13 -17.56
N ILE A 18 10.59 7.12 -16.30
CA ILE A 18 9.40 7.86 -15.84
C ILE A 18 9.60 9.38 -15.90
N ALA A 19 10.83 9.86 -15.76
CA ALA A 19 11.15 11.28 -15.85
C ALA A 19 11.03 11.84 -17.28
N ALA A 20 11.09 11.00 -18.32
CA ALA A 20 11.14 11.45 -19.71
C ALA A 20 9.90 12.27 -20.12
N PRO A 21 10.01 13.13 -21.16
CA PRO A 21 8.91 14.02 -21.58
C PRO A 21 7.61 13.32 -21.98
N GLY A 22 7.69 12.08 -22.45
CA GLY A 22 6.52 11.27 -22.78
C GLY A 22 5.78 10.69 -21.57
N TYR A 23 6.30 10.90 -20.35
CA TYR A 23 5.73 10.44 -19.09
C TYR A 23 5.51 11.63 -18.15
N VAL A 24 6.21 11.70 -17.02
CA VAL A 24 6.01 12.76 -16.01
C VAL A 24 6.64 14.08 -16.45
N ASN A 25 7.62 14.04 -17.36
CA ASN A 25 8.35 15.21 -17.84
C ASN A 25 8.97 16.03 -16.69
N THR A 26 9.83 15.38 -15.91
CA THR A 26 10.51 15.99 -14.76
C THR A 26 12.01 15.66 -14.76
N GLN A 27 12.76 16.24 -13.84
CA GLN A 27 14.18 15.92 -13.69
C GLN A 27 14.34 14.63 -12.88
N VAL A 28 15.22 13.72 -13.33
CA VAL A 28 15.55 12.48 -12.61
C VAL A 28 15.98 12.77 -11.17
N ALA A 29 16.77 13.83 -10.96
CA ALA A 29 17.25 14.26 -9.64
C ALA A 29 16.12 14.62 -8.66
N THR A 30 14.92 14.97 -9.15
CA THR A 30 13.76 15.28 -8.31
C THR A 30 13.16 14.02 -7.67
N ILE A 31 13.18 12.89 -8.38
CA ILE A 31 12.47 11.66 -7.97
C ILE A 31 13.41 10.56 -7.47
N LEU A 32 14.63 10.48 -8.02
CA LEU A 32 15.57 9.40 -7.75
C LEU A 32 15.92 9.24 -6.27
N PRO A 33 16.18 10.30 -5.48
CA PRO A 33 16.52 10.13 -4.07
C PRO A 33 15.43 9.38 -3.30
N ARG A 34 14.14 9.68 -3.56
CA ARG A 34 13.01 9.05 -2.88
C ARG A 34 12.83 7.60 -3.30
N ILE A 35 13.04 7.31 -4.59
CA ILE A 35 13.06 5.95 -5.14
C ILE A 35 14.15 5.10 -4.48
N LEU A 36 15.31 5.69 -4.18
CA LEU A 36 16.42 5.01 -3.51
C LEU A 36 16.36 5.08 -1.97
N GLY A 37 15.27 5.59 -1.39
CA GLY A 37 15.12 5.67 0.07
C GLY A 37 15.89 6.81 0.75
N ASN A 38 16.48 7.73 -0.01
CA ASN A 38 17.21 8.88 0.50
C ASN A 38 16.28 10.10 0.64
N TYR A 39 15.94 10.43 1.87
CA TYR A 39 14.98 11.49 2.20
C TYR A 39 15.64 12.70 2.82
N THR A 40 15.00 13.85 2.59
CA THR A 40 15.34 15.14 3.19
C THR A 40 14.03 15.82 3.57
N ASN A 41 13.96 16.43 4.76
CA ASN A 41 12.73 17.09 5.22
C ASN A 41 12.68 18.60 4.93
N GLY A 42 13.72 19.16 4.30
CA GLY A 42 13.84 20.60 4.04
C GLY A 42 14.17 21.45 5.28
N LEU A 43 14.27 20.84 6.47
CA LEU A 43 14.61 21.48 7.75
C LEU A 43 16.00 21.03 8.24
N GLY A 44 16.90 20.72 7.30
CA GLY A 44 18.28 20.32 7.59
C GLY A 44 18.48 18.86 8.03
N LYS A 45 17.44 18.02 8.03
CA LYS A 45 17.59 16.57 8.29
C LYS A 45 17.54 15.76 7.00
N SER A 46 18.43 14.76 6.94
CA SER A 46 18.51 13.77 5.88
C SER A 46 18.66 12.37 6.50
N TRP A 47 18.02 11.36 5.91
CA TRP A 47 18.13 9.98 6.38
C TRP A 47 17.92 8.99 5.23
N HIS A 48 18.38 7.77 5.43
CA HIS A 48 18.00 6.63 4.62
C HIS A 48 16.82 5.93 5.31
N ASP A 49 15.68 5.82 4.63
CA ASP A 49 14.47 5.29 5.22
C ASP A 49 14.54 3.76 5.36
N ALA A 50 14.13 3.24 6.52
CA ALA A 50 14.05 1.78 6.73
C ALA A 50 12.89 1.14 5.97
N HIS A 51 11.91 1.95 5.55
CA HIS A 51 10.74 1.57 4.77
C HIS A 51 10.67 2.43 3.50
N PRO A 52 11.66 2.32 2.60
CA PRO A 52 11.68 3.11 1.38
C PRO A 52 10.53 2.71 0.45
N MET A 53 10.34 3.45 -0.64
CA MET A 53 9.37 3.08 -1.65
C MET A 53 9.72 1.70 -2.23
N THR A 54 8.76 0.77 -2.19
CA THR A 54 8.96 -0.63 -2.60
C THR A 54 7.89 -1.02 -3.61
N PHE A 55 8.28 -1.78 -4.63
CA PHE A 55 7.42 -2.08 -5.77
C PHE A 55 7.01 -3.55 -5.85
N TYR A 56 7.77 -4.46 -5.23
CA TYR A 56 7.59 -5.91 -5.33
C TYR A 56 7.57 -6.61 -3.98
N GLU A 57 8.63 -6.50 -3.17
CA GLU A 57 8.79 -7.18 -1.86
C GLU A 57 8.32 -8.64 -1.90
N ASP A 58 8.97 -9.45 -2.75
CA ASP A 58 8.59 -10.86 -2.97
C ASP A 58 7.11 -11.10 -3.32
N GLY A 59 6.49 -10.11 -3.95
CA GLY A 59 5.08 -10.13 -4.35
C GLY A 59 4.13 -9.54 -3.31
N GLN A 60 4.59 -9.25 -2.09
CA GLN A 60 3.73 -8.74 -1.02
C GLN A 60 3.17 -7.35 -1.32
N VAL A 61 3.91 -6.49 -2.02
CA VAL A 61 3.43 -5.16 -2.42
C VAL A 61 2.28 -5.27 -3.43
N ASN A 62 2.33 -6.27 -4.30
CA ASN A 62 1.40 -6.38 -5.42
C ASN A 62 0.19 -7.27 -5.09
N PHE A 63 0.30 -8.12 -4.08
CA PHE A 63 -0.79 -8.98 -3.66
C PHE A 63 -1.99 -8.14 -3.18
N PRO A 64 -3.22 -8.37 -3.70
CA PRO A 64 -4.39 -7.56 -3.36
C PRO A 64 -4.97 -7.98 -2.01
N TRP A 65 -4.32 -7.55 -0.92
CA TRP A 65 -4.72 -7.85 0.45
C TRP A 65 -6.16 -7.38 0.74
N LEU A 66 -7.02 -8.30 1.17
CA LEU A 66 -8.39 -7.95 1.57
C LEU A 66 -8.39 -7.04 2.80
N SER A 67 -7.42 -7.19 3.70
CA SER A 67 -7.23 -6.30 4.85
C SER A 67 -7.06 -4.84 4.44
N ASP A 68 -6.42 -4.56 3.31
CA ASP A 68 -6.18 -3.18 2.86
C ASP A 68 -7.46 -2.56 2.31
N GLY A 69 -8.19 -3.31 1.48
CA GLY A 69 -9.51 -2.90 0.99
C GLY A 69 -10.48 -2.65 2.14
N MET A 70 -10.51 -3.54 3.13
CA MET A 70 -11.31 -3.35 4.34
C MET A 70 -10.86 -2.13 5.15
N TRP A 71 -9.55 -1.88 5.29
CA TRP A 71 -9.05 -0.69 5.99
C TRP A 71 -9.59 0.60 5.37
N PHE A 72 -9.56 0.72 4.04
CA PHE A 72 -10.14 1.89 3.35
C PHE A 72 -11.64 2.04 3.67
N LEU A 73 -12.41 0.95 3.64
CA LEU A 73 -13.82 0.98 4.01
C LEU A 73 -14.02 1.42 5.47
N THR A 74 -13.15 1.01 6.41
CA THR A 74 -13.22 1.50 7.80
C THR A 74 -12.96 3.00 7.89
N GLN A 75 -12.04 3.54 7.09
CA GLN A 75 -11.77 4.99 7.08
C GLN A 75 -12.91 5.77 6.41
N PHE A 76 -13.53 5.21 5.37
CA PHE A 76 -14.73 5.80 4.76
C PHE A 76 -15.91 5.81 5.72
N ARG A 77 -16.08 4.75 6.52
CA ARG A 77 -17.05 4.71 7.60
C ARG A 77 -16.73 5.76 8.66
N ARG A 78 -15.49 5.81 9.15
CA ARG A 78 -14.99 6.75 10.17
C ARG A 78 -15.26 8.21 9.78
N TRP A 79 -15.09 8.56 8.51
CA TRP A 79 -15.27 9.92 8.01
C TRP A 79 -16.65 10.19 7.39
N GLY A 80 -17.62 9.31 7.60
CA GLY A 80 -19.01 9.53 7.18
C GLY A 80 -19.26 9.45 5.66
N LEU A 81 -18.31 8.98 4.86
CA LEU A 81 -18.51 8.69 3.41
C LEU A 81 -19.43 7.48 3.22
N ILE A 82 -19.34 6.51 4.13
CA ILE A 82 -20.30 5.40 4.24
C ILE A 82 -21.12 5.60 5.51
N LYS A 83 -22.45 5.62 5.38
CA LYS A 83 -23.37 5.98 6.48
C LYS A 83 -23.64 4.83 7.44
N THR A 84 -23.60 3.59 6.97
CA THR A 84 -23.85 2.38 7.77
C THR A 84 -22.64 1.46 7.72
N ASP A 85 -22.52 0.52 8.65
CA ASP A 85 -21.46 -0.49 8.57
C ASP A 85 -21.76 -1.43 7.38
N PRO A 86 -20.91 -1.49 6.35
CA PRO A 86 -21.08 -2.46 5.27
C PRO A 86 -20.64 -3.85 5.74
N ASP A 87 -20.95 -4.88 4.94
CA ASP A 87 -20.20 -6.12 4.99
C ASP A 87 -18.81 -5.88 4.37
N TYR A 88 -17.88 -5.42 5.21
CA TYR A 88 -16.52 -5.06 4.83
C TYR A 88 -15.82 -6.16 4.03
N LEU A 89 -15.98 -7.42 4.46
CA LEU A 89 -15.32 -8.55 3.83
C LEU A 89 -15.97 -8.89 2.48
N ALA A 90 -17.30 -8.87 2.39
CA ALA A 90 -17.99 -9.13 1.14
C ALA A 90 -17.65 -8.06 0.09
N VAL A 91 -17.63 -6.78 0.47
CA VAL A 91 -17.23 -5.70 -0.44
C VAL A 91 -15.79 -5.86 -0.89
N ALA A 92 -14.85 -6.12 0.04
CA ALA A 92 -13.46 -6.34 -0.30
C ALA A 92 -13.26 -7.54 -1.26
N LYS A 93 -14.01 -8.64 -1.07
CA LYS A 93 -13.98 -9.82 -1.95
C LYS A 93 -14.60 -9.56 -3.33
N ALA A 94 -15.64 -8.74 -3.40
CA ALA A 94 -16.29 -8.40 -4.67
C ALA A 94 -15.39 -7.57 -5.58
N VAL A 95 -14.52 -6.73 -4.99
CA VAL A 95 -13.61 -5.85 -5.74
C VAL A 95 -12.25 -6.50 -6.00
N ASN A 96 -11.65 -7.14 -4.98
CA ASN A 96 -10.30 -7.69 -5.09
C ASN A 96 -10.32 -9.09 -5.72
N ARG A 97 -9.83 -9.20 -6.96
CA ARG A 97 -9.65 -10.46 -7.68
C ARG A 97 -8.39 -11.21 -7.24
N VAL A 98 -8.38 -11.61 -5.98
CA VAL A 98 -7.31 -12.43 -5.37
C VAL A 98 -7.15 -13.75 -6.11
N ASP A 99 -8.25 -14.33 -6.58
CA ASP A 99 -8.28 -15.55 -7.39
C ASP A 99 -7.42 -15.42 -8.65
N LEU A 100 -7.68 -14.40 -9.48
CA LEU A 100 -6.92 -14.15 -10.70
C LEU A 100 -5.46 -13.82 -10.41
N TYR A 101 -5.21 -13.04 -9.35
CA TYR A 101 -3.83 -12.75 -8.95
C TYR A 101 -3.08 -14.03 -8.59
N LYS A 102 -3.68 -14.93 -7.80
CA LYS A 102 -3.05 -16.18 -7.36
C LYS A 102 -2.76 -17.13 -8.53
N GLU A 103 -3.68 -17.23 -9.48
CA GLU A 103 -3.50 -18.02 -10.71
C GLU A 103 -2.23 -17.59 -11.45
N VAL A 104 -2.17 -16.31 -11.85
CA VAL A 104 -1.04 -15.77 -12.61
C VAL A 104 0.26 -15.76 -11.79
N ALA A 105 0.19 -15.42 -10.50
CA ALA A 105 1.35 -15.43 -9.60
C ALA A 105 1.97 -16.83 -9.51
N THR A 106 1.15 -17.88 -9.44
CA THR A 106 1.61 -19.26 -9.40
C THR A 106 2.34 -19.63 -10.70
N GLU A 107 1.76 -19.30 -11.86
CA GLU A 107 2.40 -19.54 -13.17
C GLU A 107 3.75 -18.83 -13.30
N LEU A 108 3.81 -17.58 -12.82
CA LEU A 108 5.02 -16.74 -12.84
C LEU A 108 6.00 -17.03 -11.68
N LYS A 109 5.69 -18.04 -10.85
CA LYS A 109 6.48 -18.42 -9.66
C LYS A 109 6.74 -17.22 -8.74
N VAL A 110 5.76 -16.34 -8.61
CA VAL A 110 5.73 -15.27 -7.60
C VAL A 110 5.24 -15.91 -6.29
N PRO A 111 5.92 -15.69 -5.15
CA PRO A 111 5.40 -16.14 -3.86
C PRO A 111 4.00 -15.58 -3.58
N VAL A 112 3.10 -16.45 -3.14
CA VAL A 112 1.71 -16.08 -2.80
C VAL A 112 1.52 -16.22 -1.29
N PRO A 113 1.06 -15.17 -0.59
CA PRO A 113 0.71 -15.27 0.82
C PRO A 113 -0.33 -16.35 1.12
N ALA A 114 -0.13 -17.06 2.24
CA ALA A 114 -1.06 -18.09 2.71
C ALA A 114 -2.42 -17.49 3.13
N THR A 115 -2.39 -16.28 3.72
CA THR A 115 -3.58 -15.53 4.13
C THR A 115 -3.86 -14.39 3.16
N THR A 116 -5.10 -13.93 3.14
CA THR A 116 -5.51 -12.72 2.39
C THR A 116 -5.57 -11.48 3.26
N LEU A 117 -5.25 -11.62 4.56
CA LEU A 117 -5.19 -10.56 5.54
C LEU A 117 -3.76 -10.41 6.03
N ARG A 118 -3.31 -9.16 6.16
CA ARG A 118 -2.05 -8.78 6.80
C ARG A 118 -2.30 -7.84 7.97
N THR A 119 -1.35 -7.82 8.90
CA THR A 119 -1.34 -6.91 10.03
C THR A 119 -0.47 -5.70 9.72
N SER A 120 -0.93 -4.52 10.12
CA SER A 120 -0.19 -3.26 9.99
C SER A 120 -0.26 -2.49 11.31
N LYS A 121 0.86 -1.91 11.72
CA LYS A 121 0.94 -0.99 12.86
C LYS A 121 1.03 0.43 12.34
N LEU A 122 0.11 1.28 12.77
CA LEU A 122 0.00 2.66 12.35
C LEU A 122 0.94 3.54 13.19
N ILE A 123 1.19 4.77 12.73
CA ILE A 123 2.15 5.70 13.36
C ILE A 123 1.76 6.09 14.80
N ASP A 124 0.47 6.05 15.12
CA ASP A 124 -0.09 6.30 16.46
C ASP A 124 -0.04 5.05 17.38
N GLY A 125 0.53 3.96 16.89
CA GLY A 125 0.67 2.69 17.62
C GLY A 125 -0.54 1.77 17.52
N VAL A 126 -1.64 2.20 16.90
CA VAL A 126 -2.83 1.37 16.67
C VAL A 126 -2.47 0.23 15.72
N THR A 127 -3.02 -0.96 15.97
CA THR A 127 -2.84 -2.14 15.11
C THR A 127 -4.11 -2.40 14.29
N TRP A 128 -3.93 -2.62 12.99
CA TRP A 128 -4.95 -3.11 12.08
C TRP A 128 -4.61 -4.54 11.65
N ASP A 129 -5.48 -5.50 11.88
CA ASP A 129 -5.27 -6.91 11.52
C ASP A 129 -6.38 -7.51 10.63
N GLY A 130 -7.40 -6.70 10.29
CA GLY A 130 -8.51 -7.12 9.43
C GLY A 130 -9.55 -8.03 10.08
N LYS A 131 -9.48 -8.31 11.39
CA LYS A 131 -10.41 -9.25 12.05
C LYS A 131 -11.73 -8.62 12.49
N ASP A 132 -11.69 -7.37 12.96
CA ASP A 132 -12.89 -6.64 13.39
C ASP A 132 -12.92 -5.22 12.78
N PRO A 133 -13.28 -5.10 11.49
CA PRO A 133 -13.37 -3.80 10.80
C PRO A 133 -14.38 -2.86 11.47
N LYS A 134 -15.45 -3.38 12.07
CA LYS A 134 -16.46 -2.58 12.73
C LYS A 134 -15.91 -1.97 14.01
N ALA A 135 -15.37 -2.78 14.92
CA ALA A 135 -14.76 -2.24 16.14
C ALA A 135 -13.62 -1.26 15.81
N TYR A 136 -12.82 -1.55 14.78
CA TYR A 136 -11.77 -0.64 14.33
C TYR A 136 -12.33 0.72 13.86
N ALA A 137 -13.34 0.73 12.99
CA ALA A 137 -13.94 1.98 12.50
C ALA A 137 -14.55 2.83 13.63
N HIS A 138 -15.14 2.18 14.63
CA HIS A 138 -15.79 2.81 15.78
C HIS A 138 -14.82 3.18 16.92
N GLY A 139 -13.59 2.67 16.91
CA GLY A 139 -12.62 2.85 18.00
C GLY A 139 -11.89 4.19 18.01
N PHE A 140 -12.05 5.03 16.98
CA PHE A 140 -11.34 6.30 16.88
C PHE A 140 -12.06 7.42 17.65
N LYS A 141 -11.30 8.14 18.50
CA LYS A 141 -11.80 9.31 19.24
C LYS A 141 -12.30 10.44 18.34
N VAL A 142 -11.69 10.59 17.16
CA VAL A 142 -12.07 11.58 16.15
C VAL A 142 -12.69 10.84 14.98
N ASN A 143 -14.00 11.03 14.80
CA ASN A 143 -14.80 10.42 13.76
C ASN A 143 -16.04 11.29 13.44
N ASP A 144 -16.67 11.01 12.30
CA ASP A 144 -17.96 11.56 11.85
C ASP A 144 -19.00 10.43 11.72
N LEU A 145 -19.00 9.51 12.70
CA LEU A 145 -19.99 8.44 12.73
C LEU A 145 -21.32 9.07 13.09
N ALA A 146 -22.28 9.01 12.16
CA ALA A 146 -23.67 9.35 12.45
C ALA A 146 -24.13 8.56 13.68
N VAL A 147 -24.71 9.28 14.65
CA VAL A 147 -25.36 8.73 15.86
C VAL A 147 -26.56 7.88 15.47
#